data_AF-A0A5C0DTU7-F1
#
_entry.id   AF-A0A5C0DTU7-F1
#
_cell.length_a   1.000
_cell.length_b   1.000
_cell.length_c   1.000
_cell.angle_alpha   90.00
_cell.angle_beta   90.00
_cell.angle_gamma   90.00
#
_symmetry.space_group_name_H-M   'P 1'
#
loop_
_entity.id
_entity.type
_entity.pdbx_description
1 polymer ?
#
loop_
_entity_poly.entity_id
_entity_poly.type
_entity_poly.pdbx_seq_one_letter_code
_entity_poly.pdbx_strand_id
1 'polypeptide(L)'
;MKTDKLFYRLFLSQPGLITELIPEIPKDCEFTYSAPAVKEKGFAIDGLLTPIAKDLNLPLVFLEAQMQREPKFYGRYFAEIFLYLYQYNVKQPWYGLLILPNRREDLA
;
A
#
# COMPACT_ATOMS: atom_id res chain seq x y z
N MET A 1 8.36 7.49 9.50
CA MET A 1 8.69 6.06 9.38
C MET A 1 10.00 5.88 8.64
N LYS A 2 10.79 4.88 9.00
CA LYS A 2 11.85 4.37 8.12
C LYS A 2 11.24 3.22 7.33
N THR A 3 10.64 3.52 6.17
CA THR A 3 10.28 2.49 5.19
C THR A 3 11.52 1.64 4.97
N ASP A 4 11.40 0.33 5.15
CA ASP A 4 12.52 -0.55 4.88
C ASP A 4 12.79 -0.50 3.37
N LYS A 5 13.93 0.11 3.01
CA LYS A 5 14.30 0.44 1.63
C LYS A 5 14.31 -0.80 0.73
N LEU A 6 14.41 -2.00 1.31
CA LEU A 6 14.31 -3.26 0.57
C LEU A 6 12.94 -3.47 -0.05
N PHE A 7 11.84 -3.33 0.72
CA PHE A 7 10.48 -3.55 0.20
C PHE A 7 10.12 -2.48 -0.83
N TYR A 8 10.48 -1.22 -0.57
CA TYR A 8 10.35 -0.14 -1.55
C TYR A 8 11.03 -0.52 -2.88
N ARG A 9 12.29 -0.97 -2.84
CA ARG A 9 13.03 -1.36 -4.04
C ARG A 9 12.43 -2.57 -4.73
N LEU A 10 11.98 -3.57 -3.97
CA LEU A 10 11.38 -4.79 -4.49
C LEU A 10 10.13 -4.46 -5.32
N PHE A 11 9.17 -3.73 -4.75
CA PHE A 11 7.94 -3.38 -5.44
C PHE A 11 8.15 -2.31 -6.51
N LEU A 12 9.18 -1.47 -6.41
CA LEU A 12 9.60 -0.60 -7.52
C LEU A 12 10.13 -1.41 -8.71
N SER A 13 10.87 -2.50 -8.46
CA SER A 13 11.41 -3.36 -9.53
C SER A 13 10.40 -4.38 -10.07
N GLN A 14 9.51 -4.88 -9.22
CA GLN A 14 8.60 -5.97 -9.56
C GLN A 14 7.21 -5.77 -8.90
N PRO A 15 6.42 -4.78 -9.36
CA PRO A 15 5.08 -4.52 -8.83
C PRO A 15 4.13 -5.72 -8.95
N GLY A 16 4.31 -6.56 -9.98
CA GLY A 16 3.47 -7.72 -10.27
C GLY A 16 3.44 -8.80 -9.19
N LEU A 17 4.41 -8.79 -8.26
CA LEU A 17 4.42 -9.70 -7.09
C LEU A 17 3.13 -9.61 -6.26
N ILE A 18 2.42 -8.48 -6.35
CA ILE A 18 1.18 -8.30 -5.62
C ILE A 18 0.10 -9.32 -6.01
N THR A 19 0.11 -9.80 -7.26
CA THR A 19 -0.83 -10.82 -7.77
C THR A 19 -0.59 -12.20 -7.17
N GLU A 20 0.63 -12.44 -6.66
CA GLU A 20 0.97 -13.67 -5.94
C GLU A 20 0.58 -13.59 -4.47
N LEU A 21 0.59 -12.38 -3.90
CA LEU A 21 0.27 -12.13 -2.49
C LEU A 21 -1.23 -11.98 -2.23
N ILE A 22 -2.00 -11.53 -3.23
CA ILE A 22 -3.44 -11.27 -3.13
C ILE A 22 -4.15 -12.14 -4.18
N PRO A 23 -4.65 -13.33 -3.80
CA PRO A 23 -5.27 -14.30 -4.72
C PRO A 23 -6.47 -13.76 -5.51
N GLU A 24 -7.14 -12.72 -4.99
CA GLU A 24 -8.28 -12.07 -5.62
C GLU A 24 -7.89 -11.20 -6.83
N ILE A 25 -6.61 -10.88 -6.98
CA ILE A 25 -6.11 -10.09 -8.13
C ILE A 25 -5.71 -11.06 -9.26
N PRO A 26 -6.18 -10.83 -10.51
CA PRO A 26 -5.75 -11.63 -11.65
C PRO A 26 -4.23 -11.63 -11.85
N LYS A 27 -3.64 -12.78 -12.18
CA LYS A 27 -2.17 -12.96 -12.32
C LYS A 27 -1.56 -12.20 -13.49
N ASP A 28 -2.36 -11.92 -14.50
CA ASP A 28 -2.01 -11.14 -15.69
C ASP A 28 -2.16 -9.62 -15.46
N CYS A 29 -2.60 -9.20 -14.27
CA CYS A 29 -2.75 -7.80 -13.95
C CYS A 29 -1.39 -7.14 -13.68
N GLU A 30 -1.09 -6.08 -14.45
CA GLU A 30 0.11 -5.28 -14.24
C GLU A 30 -0.19 -4.06 -13.36
N PHE A 31 0.79 -3.73 -12.50
CA PHE A 31 0.70 -2.61 -11.56
C PHE A 31 1.88 -1.66 -11.75
N THR A 32 1.63 -0.39 -11.44
CA THR A 32 2.70 0.59 -11.18
C THR A 32 2.78 0.84 -9.68
N TYR A 33 3.99 1.00 -9.18
CA TYR A 33 4.25 1.34 -7.79
C TYR A 33 4.58 2.84 -7.67
N SER A 34 4.00 3.49 -6.66
CA SER A 34 4.26 4.89 -6.31
C SER A 34 4.23 5.08 -4.79
N ALA A 35 4.83 6.16 -4.30
CA ALA A 35 4.79 6.53 -2.88
C ALA A 35 4.31 8.00 -2.76
N PRO A 36 2.99 8.25 -2.90
CA PRO A 36 2.47 9.60 -2.99
C PRO A 36 2.55 10.31 -1.63
N ALA A 37 3.16 11.49 -1.64
CA ALA A 37 3.15 12.42 -0.51
C ALA A 37 1.97 13.38 -0.64
N VAL A 38 1.07 13.38 0.35
CA VAL A 38 -0.04 14.33 0.47
C VAL A 38 0.48 15.61 1.11
N LYS A 39 0.87 16.56 0.26
CA LYS A 39 1.58 17.80 0.63
C LYS A 39 0.86 18.66 1.67
N GLU A 40 -0.47 18.72 1.66
CA GLU A 40 -1.22 19.63 2.56
C GLU A 40 -1.31 19.15 4.00
N LYS A 41 -1.16 17.84 4.27
CA LYS A 41 -1.35 17.27 5.61
C LYS A 41 -0.12 16.55 6.17
N GLY A 42 1.00 16.56 5.46
CA GLY A 42 2.24 15.89 5.90
C GLY A 42 2.14 14.37 5.96
N PHE A 43 1.12 13.78 5.32
CA PHE A 43 0.95 12.34 5.21
C PHE A 43 1.64 11.84 3.94
N ALA A 44 2.33 10.71 4.05
CA ALA A 44 2.95 10.04 2.92
C ALA A 44 2.56 8.57 2.96
N ILE A 45 1.96 8.08 1.89
CA ILE A 45 1.74 6.66 1.74
C ILE A 45 3.07 6.04 1.32
N ASP A 46 3.53 5.06 2.07
CA ASP A 46 4.79 4.36 1.80
C ASP A 46 4.75 3.59 0.49
N GLY A 47 3.60 3.03 0.12
CA GLY A 47 3.41 2.31 -1.13
C GLY A 47 1.97 2.32 -1.61
N LEU A 48 1.80 2.66 -2.88
CA LEU A 48 0.53 2.56 -3.59
C LEU A 48 0.79 1.85 -4.92
N LEU A 49 0.21 0.67 -5.07
CA LEU A 49 0.13 -0.02 -6.34
C LEU A 49 -1.17 0.34 -7.05
N THR A 50 -1.02 0.84 -8.28
CA THR A 50 -2.14 1.24 -9.15
C THR A 50 -2.15 0.35 -10.38
N PRO A 51 -3.27 -0.31 -10.72
CA PRO A 51 -3.37 -1.13 -11.91
C PRO A 51 -3.13 -0.27 -13.16
N ILE A 52 -2.38 -0.81 -14.13
CA ILE A 52 -2.11 -0.12 -15.40
C ILE A 52 -3.36 -0.11 -16.28
N ALA A 53 -4.13 -1.20 -16.24
CA ALA A 53 -5.40 -1.30 -16.93
C ALA A 53 -6.39 -0.27 -16.36
N LYS A 54 -7.11 0.42 -17.25
CA LYS A 54 -8.18 1.36 -16.89
C LYS A 54 -9.49 0.64 -16.54
N ASP A 55 -9.39 -0.44 -15.79
CA ASP A 55 -10.53 -1.22 -15.30
C ASP A 55 -10.82 -0.84 -13.85
N LEU A 56 -12.00 -0.27 -13.61
CA LEU A 56 -12.44 0.19 -12.29
C LEU A 56 -12.76 -0.97 -11.34
N ASN A 57 -12.82 -2.21 -11.82
CA ASN A 57 -12.98 -3.40 -10.99
C ASN A 57 -11.65 -3.87 -10.37
N LEU A 58 -10.52 -3.39 -10.89
CA LEU A 58 -9.21 -3.74 -10.34
C LEU A 58 -8.91 -2.88 -9.10
N PRO A 59 -8.40 -3.48 -8.02
CA PRO A 59 -8.21 -2.77 -6.78
C PRO A 59 -6.95 -1.91 -6.79
N LEU A 60 -7.00 -0.78 -6.08
CA LEU A 60 -5.78 -0.13 -5.60
C LEU A 60 -5.20 -0.94 -4.43
N VAL A 61 -3.88 -1.01 -4.30
CA VAL A 61 -3.26 -1.69 -3.15
C VAL A 61 -2.35 -0.73 -2.38
N PHE A 62 -2.75 -0.43 -1.15
CA PHE A 62 -1.99 0.37 -0.20
C PHE A 62 -1.03 -0.54 0.55
N LEU A 63 0.26 -0.43 0.23
CA LEU A 63 1.33 -1.24 0.79
C LEU A 63 2.03 -0.49 1.92
N GLU A 64 2.17 -1.17 3.05
CA GLU A 64 2.95 -0.71 4.19
C GLU A 64 3.83 -1.86 4.70
N ALA A 65 5.13 -1.59 4.88
CA ALA A 65 6.08 -2.56 5.42
C ALA A 65 6.53 -2.12 6.81
N GLN A 66 5.94 -2.72 7.84
CA GLN A 66 6.20 -2.35 9.23
C GLN A 66 7.13 -3.37 9.87
N MET A 67 8.41 -2.98 10.01
CA MET A 67 9.47 -3.85 10.58
C MET A 67 9.76 -3.58 12.07
N GLN A 68 9.05 -2.64 12.67
CA GLN A 68 9.25 -2.22 14.06
C GLN A 68 7.90 -1.82 14.67
N ARG A 69 7.75 -2.02 15.98
CA ARG A 69 6.57 -1.55 16.70
C ARG A 69 6.45 -0.02 16.62
N GLU A 70 5.26 0.47 16.29
CA GLU A 70 4.94 1.89 16.29
C GLU A 70 3.58 2.07 16.99
N PRO A 71 3.53 2.60 18.22
CA PRO A 71 2.30 2.65 19.02
C PRO A 71 1.09 3.34 18.36
N LYS A 72 1.34 4.17 17.34
CA LYS A 72 0.30 4.89 16.58
C LYS A 72 0.07 4.31 15.18
N PHE A 73 0.63 3.13 14.89
CA PHE A 73 0.64 2.51 13.57
C PHE A 73 -0.76 2.46 12.94
N TYR A 74 -1.72 1.79 13.59
CA TYR A 74 -3.07 1.63 13.02
C TYR A 74 -3.75 2.98 12.78
N GLY A 75 -3.65 3.90 13.74
CA GLY A 75 -4.23 5.23 13.60
C GLY A 75 -3.63 6.00 12.42
N ARG A 76 -2.31 5.92 12.23
CA ARG A 76 -1.60 6.53 11.11
C ARG A 76 -1.96 5.85 9.78
N TYR A 77 -1.82 4.54 9.68
CA TYR A 77 -2.05 3.76 8.46
C TYR A 77 -3.48 3.93 7.92
N PHE A 78 -4.49 3.80 8.78
CA PHE A 78 -5.87 4.01 8.35
C PHE A 78 -6.18 5.47 8.02
N ALA A 79 -5.61 6.44 8.76
CA ALA A 79 -5.78 7.85 8.42
C ALA A 79 -5.18 8.19 7.05
N GLU A 80 -4.01 7.65 6.72
CA GLU A 80 -3.35 7.83 5.42
C GLU A 80 -4.20 7.27 4.28
N ILE A 81 -4.70 6.04 4.42
CA ILE A 81 -5.57 5.41 3.42
C ILE A 81 -6.86 6.21 3.23
N PHE A 82 -7.59 6.48 4.31
CA PHE A 82 -8.88 7.17 4.19
C PHE A 82 -8.74 8.60 3.69
N LEU A 83 -7.67 9.30 4.05
CA LEU A 83 -7.37 10.62 3.51
C LEU A 83 -7.14 10.56 2.00
N TYR A 84 -6.36 9.60 1.52
CA TYR A 84 -6.12 9.42 0.08
C TYR A 84 -7.41 9.10 -0.67
N LEU A 85 -8.19 8.14 -0.17
CA LEU A 85 -9.48 7.77 -0.77
C LEU A 85 -10.42 8.98 -0.87
N TYR A 86 -10.49 9.79 0.19
CA TYR A 86 -11.28 11.02 0.22
C TYR A 86 -10.78 12.06 -0.78
N GLN A 87 -9.48 12.36 -0.78
CA GLN A 87 -8.90 13.42 -1.60
C GLN A 87 -9.00 13.13 -3.11
N TYR A 88 -8.81 11.87 -3.50
CA TYR A 88 -8.83 11.46 -4.91
C TYR A 88 -10.17 10.89 -5.37
N ASN A 89 -11.19 10.86 -4.49
CA ASN A 89 -12.52 10.33 -4.76
C ASN A 89 -12.47 8.95 -5.44
N VAL A 90 -11.69 8.03 -4.86
CA VAL A 90 -11.44 6.70 -5.42
C VAL A 90 -12.74 5.90 -5.44
N LYS A 91 -13.14 5.45 -6.64
CA LYS A 91 -14.36 4.62 -6.85
C LYS A 91 -14.07 3.13 -7.03
N GLN A 92 -12.80 2.79 -7.16
CA GLN A 92 -12.30 1.43 -7.36
C GLN A 92 -12.31 0.67 -6.03
N PRO A 93 -12.36 -0.68 -6.03
CA PRO A 93 -12.04 -1.43 -4.83
C PRO A 93 -10.61 -1.11 -4.37
N TRP A 94 -10.31 -1.39 -3.10
CA TRP A 94 -8.97 -1.21 -2.58
C TRP A 94 -8.63 -2.25 -1.52
N TYR A 95 -7.35 -2.57 -1.41
CA TYR A 95 -6.80 -3.44 -0.40
C TYR A 95 -5.69 -2.74 0.39
N GLY A 96 -5.65 -3.02 1.69
CA GLY A 96 -4.49 -2.70 2.52
C GLY A 96 -3.60 -3.94 2.65
N LEU A 97 -2.37 -3.87 2.14
CA LEU A 97 -1.37 -4.90 2.32
C LEU A 97 -0.36 -4.44 3.37
N LEU A 98 -0.26 -5.23 4.44
CA LEU A 98 0.68 -5.00 5.52
C LEU A 98 1.71 -6.13 5.57
N ILE A 99 3.00 -5.78 5.47
CA ILE A 99 4.12 -6.72 5.59
C ILE A 99 4.72 -6.57 6.98
N LEU A 100 4.77 -7.69 7.71
CA LEU A 100 5.27 -7.77 9.08
C LEU A 100 6.44 -8.75 9.16
N PRO A 101 7.41 -8.53 10.07
CA PRO A 101 8.55 -9.44 10.23
C PRO A 101 8.13 -10.80 10.77
N ASN A 102 7.03 -10.88 11.53
CA ASN A 102 6.42 -12.13 11.94
C ASN A 102 4.94 -11.96 12.28
N ARG A 103 4.19 -13.08 12.31
CA ARG A 103 2.75 -13.10 12.57
C ARG A 103 2.35 -12.71 14.01
N ARG A 104 3.29 -12.79 14.96
CA ARG A 104 3.04 -12.51 16.39
C ARG A 104 3.46 -11.10 16.77
N GLU A 105 3.93 -10.29 15.83
CA GLU A 105 4.42 -8.97 16.17
C GLU A 105 3.25 -8.06 16.53
N ASP A 106 3.36 -7.49 17.72
CA ASP A 106 2.43 -6.49 18.20
C ASP A 106 2.80 -5.14 17.57
N LEU A 107 1.87 -4.61 16.77
CA LEU A 107 2.09 -3.41 15.97
C LEU A 107 1.87 -2.12 16.77
N ALA A 108 1.19 -2.19 17.92
CA ALA A 108 0.79 -1.04 18.73
C ALA A 108 1.27 -1.17 20.17
#